data_AF-A0A957XE16-F1
#
_entry.id   AF-A0A957XE16-F1
#
_cell.length_a   1.000
_cell.length_b   1.000
_cell.length_c   1.000
_cell.angle_alpha   90.00
_cell.angle_beta   90.00
_cell.angle_gamma   90.00
#
_symmetry.space_group_name_H-M   'P 1'
#
loop_
_entity.id
_entity.type
_entity.pdbx_description
1 polymer ?
#
loop_
_entity_poly.entity_id
_entity_poly.type
_entity_poly.pdbx_seq_one_letter_code
_entity_poly.pdbx_strand_id
1 'polypeptide(L)'
;MTQKQKSRRSARPPKARRLPAPQIPATLRPLPPRQSSPLPVDDPNVTKIAHLLEQMATVSGLSSYVLLRDWLGMLESGLKMWPANMRAMALDGQVIEDPPEIQIIFSQARERYLRVSAQRPAVYRQMQEAFSEAFAILLESSTPGLEQIKGNPDVIGQVFTTCLQPGHASPWWCYFPDWSTALAVAQDTLPEAGQLVYLVLAEAALQARAEGQAIQLKPGENFPDWFEAIWPYVEPLRLGPPLVSSSVELLATAAQFPGWALKTGVVTFSWDPALDPLIQQLINIDAMLYGLNGYIVAHCEALIDIQEQLAQVDAQLVSTAAVYHLPPTLDETPEQDPNHQQKRQPATGQSFADLFRQKSKP
;
A
#
# COMPACT_ATOMS: atom_id res chain seq x y z
N MET A 1 -12.54 -78.84 1.76
CA MET A 1 -13.22 -77.65 1.20
C MET A 1 -12.16 -76.63 0.82
N THR A 2 -11.98 -76.44 -0.49
CA THR A 2 -10.75 -75.89 -1.09
C THR A 2 -10.92 -74.39 -1.36
N GLN A 3 -10.08 -73.57 -0.74
CA GLN A 3 -9.99 -72.12 -0.94
C GLN A 3 -9.35 -71.83 -2.31
N LYS A 4 -10.09 -71.22 -3.24
CA LYS A 4 -9.57 -70.68 -4.51
C LYS A 4 -9.31 -69.17 -4.36
N GLN A 5 -8.04 -68.78 -4.38
CA GLN A 5 -7.58 -67.40 -4.52
C GLN A 5 -8.06 -66.79 -5.84
N LYS A 6 -8.83 -65.69 -5.77
CA LYS A 6 -9.13 -64.81 -6.91
C LYS A 6 -8.08 -63.69 -6.97
N SER A 7 -7.23 -63.74 -7.99
CA SER A 7 -6.29 -62.68 -8.35
C SER A 7 -7.04 -61.45 -8.88
N ARG A 8 -6.93 -60.30 -8.21
CA ARG A 8 -7.38 -58.99 -8.68
C ARG A 8 -6.29 -58.39 -9.57
N ARG A 9 -6.51 -58.34 -10.88
CA ARG A 9 -5.71 -57.52 -11.82
C ARG A 9 -6.15 -56.06 -11.69
N SER A 10 -5.21 -55.21 -11.27
CA SER A 10 -5.34 -53.75 -11.26
C SER A 10 -5.39 -53.22 -12.70
N ALA A 11 -6.47 -52.52 -13.05
CA ALA A 11 -6.57 -51.76 -14.30
C ALA A 11 -5.64 -50.54 -14.22
N ARG A 12 -4.82 -50.31 -15.26
CA ARG A 12 -4.02 -49.08 -15.42
C ARG A 12 -4.94 -47.93 -15.82
N PRO A 13 -4.79 -46.72 -15.24
CA PRO A 13 -5.53 -45.55 -15.68
C PRO A 13 -5.08 -45.13 -17.09
N PRO A 14 -5.98 -44.54 -17.91
CA PRO A 14 -5.65 -44.06 -19.24
C PRO A 14 -4.66 -42.90 -19.19
N LYS A 15 -3.66 -42.91 -20.08
CA LYS A 15 -2.67 -41.85 -20.23
C LYS A 15 -3.36 -40.56 -20.68
N ALA A 16 -3.23 -39.49 -19.90
CA ALA A 16 -3.66 -38.16 -20.28
C ALA A 16 -2.95 -37.71 -21.57
N ARG A 17 -3.74 -37.36 -22.58
CA ARG A 17 -3.28 -36.84 -23.87
C ARG A 17 -2.78 -35.41 -23.63
N ARG A 18 -1.46 -35.20 -23.65
CA ARG A 18 -0.85 -33.87 -23.56
C ARG A 18 -1.33 -33.03 -24.75
N LEU A 19 -2.00 -31.92 -24.48
CA LEU A 19 -2.23 -30.88 -25.47
C LEU A 19 -0.88 -30.22 -25.81
N PRO A 20 -0.62 -29.87 -27.08
CA PRO A 20 0.57 -29.12 -27.45
C PRO A 20 0.56 -27.74 -26.77
N ALA A 21 1.73 -27.29 -26.32
CA ALA A 21 1.92 -25.96 -25.76
C ALA A 21 1.47 -24.89 -26.77
N PRO A 22 0.85 -23.78 -26.33
CA PRO A 22 0.49 -22.67 -27.20
C PRO A 22 1.76 -22.16 -27.91
N GLN A 23 1.74 -22.17 -29.24
CA GLN A 23 2.82 -21.61 -30.04
C GLN A 23 2.74 -20.09 -29.94
N ILE A 24 3.75 -19.47 -29.32
CA ILE A 24 3.92 -18.02 -29.31
C ILE A 24 4.13 -17.56 -30.76
N PRO A 25 3.37 -16.58 -31.27
CA PRO A 25 3.51 -16.09 -32.65
C PRO A 25 4.95 -15.64 -32.94
N ALA A 26 5.50 -16.10 -34.07
CA ALA A 26 6.87 -15.81 -34.53
C ALA A 26 7.11 -14.34 -34.94
N THR A 27 6.20 -13.42 -34.60
CA THR A 27 6.26 -11.99 -34.92
C THR A 27 6.91 -11.14 -33.81
N LEU A 28 7.23 -11.71 -32.65
CA LEU A 28 8.09 -11.06 -31.64
C LEU A 28 9.57 -11.17 -32.07
N ARG A 29 9.97 -10.41 -33.10
CA ARG A 29 11.40 -10.16 -33.34
C ARG A 29 11.94 -9.37 -32.13
N PRO A 30 13.11 -9.73 -31.58
CA PRO A 30 13.79 -8.88 -30.61
C PRO A 30 14.01 -7.52 -31.28
N LEU A 31 13.46 -6.46 -30.69
CA LEU A 31 13.83 -5.10 -31.07
C LEU A 31 15.36 -4.99 -30.97
N PRO A 32 16.03 -4.29 -31.90
CA PRO A 32 17.46 -4.04 -31.76
C PRO A 32 17.72 -3.35 -30.42
N PRO A 33 18.84 -3.64 -29.74
CA PRO A 33 19.16 -3.00 -28.48
C PRO A 33 19.18 -1.48 -28.70
N ARG A 34 18.18 -0.77 -28.16
CA ARG A 34 18.23 0.68 -28.06
C ARG A 34 19.46 0.99 -27.21
N GLN A 35 20.35 1.82 -27.75
CA GLN A 35 21.43 2.41 -26.95
C GLN A 35 20.75 3.15 -25.80
N SER A 36 20.88 2.62 -24.59
CA SER A 36 20.34 3.22 -23.38
C SER A 36 21.15 4.47 -23.08
N SER A 37 20.61 5.63 -23.45
CA SER A 37 20.81 6.79 -22.58
C SER A 37 20.26 6.38 -21.20
N PRO A 38 21.01 6.60 -20.09
CA PRO A 38 20.38 6.51 -18.77
C PRO A 38 19.14 7.38 -18.84
N LEU A 39 17.97 6.80 -18.50
CA LEU A 39 16.76 7.61 -18.39
C LEU A 39 17.11 8.75 -17.43
N PRO A 40 17.04 10.02 -17.87
CA PRO A 40 17.23 11.13 -16.95
C PRO A 40 16.17 10.94 -15.86
N VAL A 41 16.61 10.74 -14.63
CA VAL A 41 15.71 10.80 -13.48
C VAL A 41 15.45 12.29 -13.27
N ASP A 42 14.46 12.81 -13.99
CA ASP A 42 14.07 14.22 -13.91
C ASP A 42 13.28 14.53 -12.64
N ASP A 43 13.01 13.52 -11.81
CA ASP A 43 12.32 13.69 -10.53
C ASP A 43 13.31 14.03 -9.39
N PRO A 44 13.23 15.24 -8.81
CA PRO A 44 14.10 15.65 -7.72
C PRO A 44 13.89 14.81 -6.45
N ASN A 45 12.70 14.27 -6.21
CA ASN A 45 12.39 13.44 -5.05
C ASN A 45 13.03 12.07 -5.19
N VAL A 46 12.99 11.44 -6.37
CA VAL A 46 13.72 10.20 -6.64
C VAL A 46 15.21 10.40 -6.41
N THR A 47 15.78 11.49 -6.95
CA THR A 47 17.20 11.81 -6.79
C THR A 47 17.57 11.98 -5.31
N LYS A 48 16.73 12.69 -4.55
CA LYS A 48 16.95 12.91 -3.12
C LYS A 48 16.87 11.61 -2.31
N ILE A 49 15.88 10.76 -2.55
CA ILE A 49 15.75 9.45 -1.90
C ILE A 49 16.96 8.57 -2.22
N ALA A 50 17.31 8.43 -3.50
CA ALA A 50 18.45 7.62 -3.92
C ALA A 50 19.75 8.11 -3.26
N HIS A 51 19.95 9.44 -3.19
CA HIS A 51 21.12 10.03 -2.53
C HIS A 51 21.19 9.68 -1.04
N LEU A 52 20.07 9.76 -0.30
CA LEU A 52 20.03 9.36 1.12
C LEU A 52 20.43 7.89 1.30
N LEU A 53 19.94 7.00 0.44
CA LEU A 53 20.27 5.57 0.50
C LEU A 53 21.73 5.28 0.12
N GLU A 54 22.28 5.97 -0.89
CA GLU A 54 23.69 5.85 -1.30
C GLU A 54 24.67 6.41 -0.26
N GLN A 55 24.33 7.54 0.36
CA GLN A 55 25.08 8.06 1.51
C GLN A 55 25.15 7.02 2.62
N MET A 56 24.01 6.37 2.93
CA MET A 56 23.98 5.31 3.92
C MET A 56 24.77 4.06 3.51
N ALA A 57 24.84 3.72 2.21
CA ALA A 57 25.73 2.66 1.71
C ALA A 57 27.19 2.99 2.00
N THR A 58 27.58 4.23 1.75
CA THR A 58 28.95 4.70 2.01
C THR A 58 29.27 4.69 3.51
N VAL A 59 28.37 5.21 4.35
CA VAL A 59 28.59 5.37 5.79
C VAL A 59 28.51 4.04 6.55
N SER A 60 27.66 3.11 6.10
CA SER A 60 27.55 1.77 6.72
C SER A 60 28.53 0.74 6.14
N GLY A 61 29.04 0.96 4.92
CA GLY A 61 29.80 -0.05 4.17
C GLY A 61 28.97 -1.22 3.66
N LEU A 62 27.63 -1.14 3.75
CA LEU A 62 26.72 -2.13 3.18
C LEU A 62 26.48 -1.84 1.70
N SER A 63 26.16 -2.87 0.92
CA SER A 63 25.78 -2.68 -0.48
C SER A 63 24.44 -1.96 -0.61
N SER A 64 24.26 -1.17 -1.67
CA SER A 64 23.00 -0.48 -1.97
C SER A 64 21.82 -1.46 -2.04
N TYR A 65 22.03 -2.68 -2.54
CA TYR A 65 21.02 -3.73 -2.54
C TYR A 65 20.53 -4.11 -1.14
N VAL A 66 21.45 -4.27 -0.19
CA VAL A 66 21.09 -4.61 1.20
C VAL A 66 20.30 -3.48 1.86
N LEU A 67 20.76 -2.24 1.68
CA LEU A 67 20.08 -1.05 2.19
C LEU A 67 18.69 -0.88 1.60
N LEU A 68 18.59 -0.98 0.27
CA LEU A 68 17.32 -0.84 -0.43
C LEU A 68 16.33 -1.91 0.04
N ARG A 69 16.75 -3.19 0.11
CA ARG A 69 15.88 -4.26 0.60
C ARG A 69 15.45 -4.05 2.05
N ASP A 70 16.36 -3.65 2.93
CA ASP A 70 16.03 -3.39 4.34
C ASP A 70 15.06 -2.19 4.44
N TRP A 71 15.27 -1.12 3.66
CA TRP A 71 14.37 0.03 3.59
C TRP A 71 12.99 -0.34 3.04
N LEU A 72 12.91 -1.08 1.92
CA LEU A 72 11.65 -1.56 1.33
C LEU A 72 10.88 -2.46 2.30
N GLY A 73 11.57 -3.36 3.02
CA GLY A 73 10.95 -4.21 4.03
C GLY A 73 10.33 -3.42 5.18
N MET A 74 11.05 -2.44 5.70
CA MET A 74 10.55 -1.57 6.77
C MET A 74 9.42 -0.66 6.29
N LEU A 75 9.51 -0.16 5.06
CA LEU A 75 8.52 0.67 4.38
C LEU A 75 7.19 -0.08 4.19
N GLU A 76 7.23 -1.25 3.56
CA GLU A 76 6.04 -2.07 3.31
C GLU A 76 5.37 -2.46 4.64
N SER A 77 6.17 -2.87 5.64
CA SER A 77 5.67 -3.22 6.97
C SER A 77 5.03 -2.03 7.68
N GLY A 78 5.63 -0.84 7.57
CA GLY A 78 5.11 0.39 8.13
C GLY A 78 3.76 0.78 7.52
N LEU A 79 3.64 0.67 6.19
CA LEU A 79 2.41 0.94 5.46
C LEU A 79 1.29 -0.06 5.81
N LYS A 80 1.60 -1.36 5.93
CA LYS A 80 0.63 -2.39 6.36
C LYS A 80 0.06 -2.11 7.75
N MET A 81 0.92 -1.66 8.66
CA MET A 81 0.53 -1.35 10.04
C MET A 81 -0.08 0.03 10.20
N TRP A 82 -0.10 0.85 9.14
CA TRP A 82 -0.46 2.26 9.24
C TRP A 82 -1.86 2.50 9.81
N PRO A 83 -2.94 1.86 9.30
CA PRO A 83 -4.29 2.11 9.83
C PRO A 83 -4.42 1.76 11.31
N ALA A 84 -3.83 0.64 11.72
CA ALA A 84 -3.90 0.17 13.10
C ALA A 84 -3.06 1.04 14.05
N ASN A 85 -1.87 1.49 13.62
CA ASN A 85 -1.05 2.44 14.37
C ASN A 85 -1.73 3.81 14.51
N MET A 86 -2.41 4.31 13.45
CA MET A 86 -3.18 5.55 13.54
C MET A 86 -4.28 5.45 14.59
N ARG A 87 -5.05 4.36 14.57
CA ARG A 87 -6.14 4.11 15.53
C ARG A 87 -5.60 4.08 16.96
N ALA A 88 -4.60 3.25 17.25
CA ALA A 88 -4.05 3.14 18.60
C ALA A 88 -3.38 4.44 19.08
N MET A 89 -2.69 5.16 18.20
CA MET A 89 -2.05 6.42 18.59
C MET A 89 -3.09 7.50 18.93
N ALA A 90 -4.20 7.56 18.18
CA ALA A 90 -5.26 8.53 18.43
C ALA A 90 -6.06 8.24 19.71
N LEU A 91 -6.26 6.96 20.03
CA LEU A 91 -7.10 6.53 21.15
C LEU A 91 -6.32 6.32 22.45
N ASP A 92 -5.18 5.63 22.36
CA ASP A 92 -4.39 5.17 23.51
C ASP A 92 -3.10 5.98 23.69
N GLY A 93 -2.74 6.81 22.71
CA GLY A 93 -1.46 7.53 22.69
C GLY A 93 -0.25 6.60 22.52
N GLN A 94 -0.48 5.35 22.11
CA GLN A 94 0.55 4.33 21.94
C GLN A 94 0.49 3.69 20.56
N VAL A 95 1.63 3.18 20.13
CA VAL A 95 1.74 2.43 18.88
C VAL A 95 1.55 0.95 19.20
N ILE A 96 0.80 0.23 18.36
CA ILE A 96 0.61 -1.20 18.58
C ILE A 96 1.92 -1.97 18.39
N GLU A 97 2.04 -3.06 19.14
CA GLU A 97 3.12 -4.02 18.97
C GLU A 97 3.06 -4.64 17.57
N ASP A 98 4.22 -4.76 16.93
CA ASP A 98 4.30 -5.34 15.59
C ASP A 98 4.01 -6.85 15.63
N PRO A 99 3.28 -7.41 14.65
CA PRO A 99 3.18 -8.85 14.46
C PRO A 99 4.56 -9.52 14.30
N PRO A 100 4.72 -10.82 14.64
CA PRO A 100 6.01 -11.52 14.61
C PRO A 100 6.74 -11.39 13.27
N GLU A 101 6.04 -11.45 12.15
CA GLU A 101 6.59 -11.32 10.80
C GLU A 101 7.21 -9.94 10.54
N ILE A 102 6.61 -8.87 11.08
CA ILE A 102 7.14 -7.50 10.98
C ILE A 102 8.30 -7.31 11.97
N GLN A 103 8.17 -7.82 13.20
CA GLN A 103 9.25 -7.78 14.17
C GLN A 103 10.54 -8.39 13.63
N ILE A 104 10.43 -9.50 12.87
CA ILE A 104 11.58 -10.16 12.23
C ILE A 104 12.28 -9.22 11.25
N ILE A 105 11.55 -8.49 10.41
CA ILE A 105 12.10 -7.56 9.42
C ILE A 105 12.89 -6.44 10.13
N PHE A 106 12.28 -5.79 11.11
CA PHE A 106 12.91 -4.72 11.87
C PHE A 106 14.10 -5.23 12.70
N SER A 107 14.00 -6.42 13.30
CA SER A 107 15.08 -7.01 14.08
C SER A 107 16.29 -7.37 13.24
N GLN A 108 16.09 -7.95 12.05
CA GLN A 108 17.17 -8.28 11.12
C GLN A 108 17.90 -7.03 10.63
N ALA A 109 17.15 -5.98 10.27
CA ALA A 109 17.75 -4.69 9.91
C ALA A 109 18.53 -4.11 11.10
N ARG A 110 17.88 -4.01 12.28
CA ARG A 110 18.50 -3.49 13.51
C ARG A 110 19.79 -4.21 13.86
N GLU A 111 19.79 -5.53 13.87
CA GLU A 111 20.98 -6.33 14.16
C GLU A 111 22.11 -6.02 13.18
N ARG A 112 21.82 -5.92 11.88
CA ARG A 112 22.80 -5.58 10.84
C ARG A 112 23.44 -4.22 11.12
N TYR A 113 22.65 -3.18 11.38
CA TYR A 113 23.16 -1.83 11.62
C TYR A 113 23.81 -1.65 13.00
N LEU A 114 23.39 -2.40 14.02
CA LEU A 114 24.05 -2.42 15.33
C LEU A 114 25.46 -3.02 15.24
N ARG A 115 25.63 -4.10 14.46
CA ARG A 115 26.96 -4.70 14.22
C ARG A 115 27.90 -3.69 13.54
N VAL A 116 27.41 -2.92 12.57
CA VAL A 116 28.18 -1.84 11.96
C VAL A 116 28.45 -0.71 12.97
N SER A 117 27.47 -0.42 13.83
CA SER A 117 27.57 0.65 14.82
C SER A 117 28.57 0.36 15.95
N ALA A 118 28.92 -0.91 16.18
CA ALA A 118 30.01 -1.27 17.07
C ALA A 118 31.36 -0.65 16.65
N GLN A 119 31.55 -0.42 15.34
CA GLN A 119 32.73 0.25 14.80
C GLN A 119 32.46 1.73 14.51
N ARG A 120 31.20 2.11 14.26
CA ARG A 120 30.79 3.46 13.86
C ARG A 120 29.52 3.88 14.62
N PRO A 121 29.61 4.41 15.85
CA PRO A 121 28.47 4.56 16.76
C PRO A 121 27.27 5.37 16.23
N ALA A 122 27.49 6.25 15.25
CA ALA A 122 26.43 7.07 14.65
C ALA A 122 25.60 6.36 13.58
N VAL A 123 26.07 5.23 13.01
CA VAL A 123 25.47 4.62 11.81
C VAL A 123 24.02 4.23 12.02
N TYR A 124 23.68 3.65 13.17
CA TYR A 124 22.30 3.24 13.44
C TYR A 124 21.34 4.43 13.44
N ARG A 125 21.71 5.53 14.09
CA ARG A 125 20.89 6.76 14.11
C ARG A 125 20.79 7.39 12.73
N GLN A 126 21.91 7.49 12.02
CA GLN A 126 21.94 8.04 10.65
C GLN A 126 21.06 7.21 9.70
N MET A 127 21.06 5.88 9.84
CA MET A 127 20.17 5.00 9.08
C MET A 127 18.71 5.31 9.38
N GLN A 128 18.34 5.42 10.66
CA GLN A 128 16.96 5.77 11.04
C GLN A 128 16.54 7.11 10.44
N GLU A 129 17.40 8.12 10.50
CA GLU A 129 17.13 9.45 9.95
C GLU A 129 16.97 9.40 8.42
N ALA A 130 17.89 8.77 7.71
CA ALA A 130 17.85 8.65 6.25
C ALA A 130 16.63 7.84 5.77
N PHE A 131 16.30 6.73 6.43
CA PHE A 131 15.14 5.91 6.07
C PHE A 131 13.82 6.64 6.34
N SER A 132 13.74 7.37 7.46
CA SER A 132 12.54 8.16 7.80
C SER A 132 12.35 9.31 6.81
N GLU A 133 13.42 10.03 6.46
CA GLU A 133 13.36 11.13 5.52
C GLU A 133 13.01 10.63 4.10
N ALA A 134 13.64 9.54 3.65
CA ALA A 134 13.33 8.92 2.37
C ALA A 134 11.86 8.49 2.29
N PHE A 135 11.31 7.93 3.37
CA PHE A 135 9.90 7.57 3.41
C PHE A 135 8.98 8.79 3.39
N ALA A 136 9.30 9.85 4.14
CA ALA A 136 8.50 11.07 4.14
C ALA A 136 8.42 11.69 2.73
N ILE A 137 9.54 11.73 1.99
CA ILE A 137 9.59 12.21 0.60
C ILE A 137 8.73 11.32 -0.31
N LEU A 138 8.76 10.00 -0.12
CA LEU A 138 7.94 9.07 -0.89
C LEU A 138 6.44 9.31 -0.68
N LEU A 139 6.00 9.50 0.57
CA LEU A 139 4.61 9.84 0.91
C LEU A 139 4.18 11.17 0.29
N GLU A 140 5.02 12.19 0.38
CA GLU A 140 4.76 13.50 -0.22
C GLU A 140 4.57 13.37 -1.73
N SER A 141 5.38 12.53 -2.38
CA SER A 141 5.31 12.31 -3.82
C SER A 141 4.03 11.59 -4.27
N SER A 142 3.47 10.70 -3.44
CA SER A 142 2.22 9.98 -3.74
C SER A 142 0.95 10.74 -3.30
N THR A 143 1.09 11.77 -2.47
CA THR A 143 -0.04 12.53 -1.88
C THR A 143 -1.02 13.11 -2.90
N PRO A 144 -0.61 13.66 -4.05
CA PRO A 144 -1.56 14.17 -5.06
C PRO A 144 -2.53 13.10 -5.59
N GLY A 145 -2.19 11.83 -5.42
CA GLY A 145 -2.92 10.71 -5.99
C GLY A 145 -2.66 10.55 -7.49
N LEU A 146 -3.05 9.39 -8.02
CA LEU A 146 -2.71 8.98 -9.37
C LEU A 146 -3.28 9.91 -10.46
N GLU A 147 -4.46 10.50 -10.22
CA GLU A 147 -5.16 11.37 -11.17
C GLU A 147 -4.50 12.74 -11.37
N GLN A 148 -3.68 13.20 -10.42
CA GLN A 148 -3.11 14.55 -10.43
C GLN A 148 -1.64 14.59 -10.85
N ILE A 149 -1.00 13.41 -10.98
CA ILE A 149 0.42 13.30 -11.33
C ILE A 149 0.60 13.48 -12.85
N LYS A 150 1.45 14.42 -13.25
CA LYS A 150 1.75 14.73 -14.66
C LYS A 150 2.93 13.93 -15.23
N GLY A 151 3.63 13.17 -14.40
CA GLY A 151 4.84 12.42 -14.75
C GLY A 151 4.70 10.93 -14.42
N ASN A 152 5.82 10.24 -14.20
CA ASN A 152 5.83 8.87 -13.75
C ASN A 152 5.48 8.79 -12.26
N PRO A 153 4.32 8.22 -11.86
CA PRO A 153 3.92 8.09 -10.46
C PRO A 153 4.69 7.00 -9.71
N ASP A 154 5.41 6.11 -10.40
CA ASP A 154 6.21 5.03 -9.80
C ASP A 154 7.54 5.56 -9.25
N VAL A 155 7.47 6.34 -8.17
CA VAL A 155 8.67 6.89 -7.51
C VAL A 155 9.51 5.77 -6.92
N ILE A 156 8.89 4.72 -6.37
CA ILE A 156 9.60 3.64 -5.69
C ILE A 156 10.38 2.74 -6.67
N GLY A 157 9.81 2.42 -7.82
CA GLY A 157 10.47 1.72 -8.92
C GLY A 157 11.57 2.55 -9.57
N GLN A 158 11.39 3.87 -9.66
CA GLN A 158 12.45 4.79 -10.09
C GLN A 158 13.62 4.83 -9.09
N VAL A 159 13.35 4.85 -7.78
CA VAL A 159 14.39 4.74 -6.74
C VAL A 159 15.11 3.39 -6.85
N PHE A 160 14.36 2.30 -7.00
CA PHE A 160 14.92 0.96 -7.16
C PHE A 160 15.89 0.88 -8.35
N THR A 161 15.46 1.36 -9.51
CA THR A 161 16.28 1.36 -10.73
C THR A 161 17.48 2.30 -10.62
N THR A 162 17.34 3.44 -9.95
CA THR A 162 18.43 4.39 -9.70
C THR A 162 19.51 3.78 -8.80
N CYS A 163 19.10 3.17 -7.69
CA CYS A 163 20.04 2.61 -6.70
C CYS A 163 20.75 1.34 -7.18
N LEU A 164 20.09 0.51 -8.00
CA LEU A 164 20.66 -0.78 -8.45
C LEU A 164 21.24 -0.73 -9.86
N GLN A 165 20.86 0.27 -10.66
CA GLN A 165 21.21 0.38 -12.08
C GLN A 165 21.13 -0.97 -12.81
N PRO A 166 19.97 -1.66 -12.77
CA PRO A 166 19.85 -2.96 -13.40
C PRO A 166 20.03 -2.81 -14.91
N GLY A 167 21.23 -3.10 -15.42
CA GLY A 167 21.49 -3.08 -16.86
C GLY A 167 20.67 -4.16 -17.58
N HIS A 168 20.68 -4.18 -18.91
CA HIS A 168 19.96 -5.18 -19.72
C HIS A 168 20.32 -6.66 -19.42
N ALA A 169 21.42 -6.90 -18.71
CA ALA A 169 21.81 -8.24 -18.25
C ALA A 169 21.18 -8.63 -16.89
N SER A 170 20.53 -7.68 -16.20
CA SER A 170 19.83 -7.91 -14.92
C SER A 170 18.54 -8.67 -15.17
N PRO A 171 18.17 -9.67 -14.35
CA PRO A 171 16.87 -10.33 -14.47
C PRO A 171 15.67 -9.38 -14.31
N TRP A 172 15.89 -8.16 -13.80
CA TRP A 172 14.82 -7.20 -13.53
C TRP A 172 14.53 -6.21 -14.66
N TRP A 173 15.33 -6.16 -15.73
CA TRP A 173 15.21 -5.11 -16.76
C TRP A 173 13.81 -5.07 -17.40
N CYS A 174 13.14 -6.22 -17.54
CA CYS A 174 11.84 -6.31 -18.18
C CYS A 174 10.68 -5.81 -17.32
N TYR A 175 10.89 -5.54 -16.03
CA TYR A 175 9.87 -5.03 -15.11
C TYR A 175 9.86 -3.51 -15.01
N PHE A 176 10.70 -2.78 -15.74
CA PHE A 176 10.76 -1.32 -15.66
C PHE A 176 10.65 -0.66 -17.04
N PRO A 177 9.54 -0.86 -17.77
CA PRO A 177 9.25 -0.02 -18.92
C PRO A 177 9.13 1.45 -18.47
N ASP A 178 9.39 2.39 -19.38
CA ASP A 178 9.07 3.78 -19.10
C ASP A 178 7.55 3.98 -18.96
N TRP A 179 7.15 4.98 -18.16
CA TRP A 179 5.75 5.27 -17.86
C TRP A 179 4.88 5.39 -19.13
N SER A 180 5.39 6.06 -20.17
CA SER A 180 4.61 6.28 -21.40
C SER A 180 4.35 4.97 -22.15
N THR A 181 5.33 4.07 -22.17
CA THR A 181 5.18 2.72 -22.72
C THR A 181 4.18 1.90 -21.89
N ALA A 182 4.32 1.89 -20.56
CA ALA A 182 3.40 1.17 -19.68
C ALA A 182 1.95 1.68 -19.84
N LEU A 183 1.76 3.00 -19.90
CA LEU A 183 0.45 3.63 -20.09
C LEU A 183 -0.16 3.29 -21.45
N ALA A 184 0.63 3.32 -22.52
CA ALA A 184 0.16 2.95 -23.86
C ALA A 184 -0.30 1.48 -23.92
N VAL A 185 0.45 0.58 -23.29
CA VAL A 185 0.08 -0.85 -23.20
C VAL A 185 -1.21 -1.03 -22.41
N ALA A 186 -1.35 -0.33 -21.28
CA ALA A 186 -2.58 -0.38 -20.48
C ALA A 186 -3.80 0.13 -21.26
N GLN A 187 -3.66 1.25 -21.98
CA GLN A 187 -4.71 1.83 -22.82
C GLN A 187 -5.14 0.91 -23.96
N ASP A 188 -4.18 0.29 -24.65
CA ASP A 188 -4.46 -0.64 -25.75
C ASP A 188 -5.14 -1.92 -25.25
N THR A 189 -4.75 -2.40 -24.06
CA THR A 189 -5.29 -3.63 -23.48
C THR A 189 -6.66 -3.44 -22.83
N LEU A 190 -6.91 -2.27 -22.25
CA LEU A 190 -8.15 -1.92 -21.54
C LEU A 190 -8.82 -0.70 -22.18
N PRO A 191 -9.27 -0.80 -23.44
CA PRO A 191 -10.03 0.27 -24.06
C PRO A 191 -11.30 0.50 -23.24
N GLU A 192 -11.59 1.77 -22.94
CA GLU A 192 -12.81 2.15 -22.22
C GLU A 192 -12.93 1.55 -20.80
N ALA A 193 -11.80 1.34 -20.11
CA ALA A 193 -11.74 0.77 -18.76
C ALA A 193 -12.75 1.36 -17.76
N GLY A 194 -13.02 2.67 -17.83
CA GLY A 194 -14.06 3.32 -17.02
C GLY A 194 -15.48 2.78 -17.26
N GLN A 195 -15.82 2.34 -18.47
CA GLN A 195 -17.12 1.72 -18.75
C GLN A 195 -17.27 0.34 -18.11
N LEU A 196 -16.17 -0.43 -18.01
CA LEU A 196 -16.18 -1.74 -17.36
C LEU A 196 -16.63 -1.64 -15.90
N VAL A 197 -16.23 -0.57 -15.21
CA VAL A 197 -16.67 -0.27 -13.85
C VAL A 197 -18.19 -0.12 -13.80
N TYR A 198 -18.78 0.67 -14.69
CA TYR A 198 -20.23 0.86 -14.71
C TYR A 198 -20.99 -0.42 -15.06
N LEU A 199 -20.42 -1.33 -15.87
CA LEU A 199 -21.02 -2.63 -16.16
C LEU A 199 -21.12 -3.50 -14.92
N VAL A 200 -20.02 -3.64 -14.15
CA VAL A 200 -20.00 -4.39 -12.88
C VAL A 200 -21.09 -3.89 -11.92
N LEU A 201 -21.29 -2.59 -11.89
CA LEU A 201 -22.20 -1.95 -10.96
C LEU A 201 -23.66 -2.05 -11.42
N ALA A 202 -23.89 -2.04 -12.73
CA ALA A 202 -25.19 -2.33 -13.30
C ALA A 202 -25.61 -3.79 -13.01
N GLU A 203 -24.68 -4.75 -13.11
CA GLU A 203 -24.92 -6.15 -12.75
C GLU A 203 -25.28 -6.29 -11.26
N ALA A 204 -24.51 -5.67 -10.37
CA ALA A 204 -24.78 -5.66 -8.93
C ALA A 204 -26.17 -5.05 -8.62
N ALA A 205 -26.55 -3.96 -9.29
CA ALA A 205 -27.87 -3.35 -9.14
C ALA A 205 -29.02 -4.24 -9.61
N LEU A 206 -28.84 -4.96 -10.72
CA LEU A 206 -29.83 -5.90 -11.22
C LEU A 206 -30.02 -7.06 -10.23
N GLN A 207 -28.93 -7.57 -9.64
CA GLN A 207 -29.00 -8.61 -8.61
C GLN A 207 -29.70 -8.11 -7.35
N ALA A 208 -29.28 -6.96 -6.82
CA ALA A 208 -29.89 -6.35 -5.64
C ALA A 208 -31.41 -6.14 -5.82
N ARG A 209 -31.83 -5.68 -7.01
CA ARG A 209 -33.25 -5.55 -7.37
C ARG A 209 -33.97 -6.89 -7.41
N ALA A 210 -33.35 -7.94 -7.95
CA ALA A 210 -33.92 -9.28 -7.97
C ALA A 210 -34.14 -9.83 -6.54
N GLU A 211 -33.33 -9.39 -5.59
CA GLU A 211 -33.42 -9.72 -4.16
C GLU A 211 -34.32 -8.76 -3.35
N GLY A 212 -35.06 -7.88 -4.03
CA GLY A 212 -36.09 -7.03 -3.43
C GLY A 212 -35.63 -5.65 -2.98
N GLN A 213 -34.39 -5.24 -3.27
CA GLN A 213 -33.94 -3.88 -3.01
C GLN A 213 -34.65 -2.88 -3.94
N ALA A 214 -35.07 -1.74 -3.37
CA ALA A 214 -35.81 -0.71 -4.09
C ALA A 214 -34.89 0.18 -4.94
N ILE A 215 -34.21 -0.42 -5.93
CA ILE A 215 -33.26 0.28 -6.82
C ILE A 215 -33.98 0.70 -8.10
N GLN A 216 -33.93 1.99 -8.40
CA GLN A 216 -34.41 2.55 -9.67
C GLN A 216 -33.21 2.85 -10.57
N LEU A 217 -32.90 1.94 -11.49
CA LEU A 217 -31.87 2.16 -12.51
C LEU A 217 -32.38 3.17 -13.54
N LYS A 218 -32.04 4.45 -13.39
CA LYS A 218 -32.23 5.43 -14.47
C LYS A 218 -30.92 5.66 -15.21
N PRO A 219 -30.94 5.73 -16.56
CA PRO A 219 -29.75 6.08 -17.33
C PRO A 219 -29.19 7.44 -16.87
N GLY A 220 -27.90 7.48 -16.52
CA GLY A 220 -27.20 8.72 -16.15
C GLY A 220 -27.41 9.21 -14.71
N GLU A 221 -28.03 8.44 -13.83
CA GLU A 221 -28.24 8.82 -12.43
C GLU A 221 -27.05 8.47 -11.50
N ASN A 222 -26.94 9.29 -10.45
CA ASN A 222 -25.84 9.38 -9.51
C ASN A 222 -25.58 8.05 -8.77
N PHE A 223 -24.33 7.59 -8.90
CA PHE A 223 -23.77 6.42 -8.24
C PHE A 223 -23.92 6.37 -6.71
N PRO A 224 -23.85 7.50 -5.95
CA PRO A 224 -23.87 7.49 -4.48
C PRO A 224 -25.13 6.93 -3.82
N ASP A 225 -26.33 7.25 -4.32
CA ASP A 225 -27.58 7.07 -3.56
C ASP A 225 -27.98 5.59 -3.33
N TRP A 226 -27.44 4.69 -4.14
CA TRP A 226 -27.71 3.25 -4.09
C TRP A 226 -26.44 2.43 -3.90
N PHE A 227 -25.26 3.06 -3.84
CA PHE A 227 -23.99 2.35 -3.74
C PHE A 227 -23.95 1.41 -2.54
N GLU A 228 -24.39 1.87 -1.36
CA GLU A 228 -24.45 1.04 -0.15
C GLU A 228 -25.40 -0.15 -0.31
N ALA A 229 -26.54 0.05 -0.98
CA ALA A 229 -27.53 -1.01 -1.20
C ALA A 229 -27.05 -2.09 -2.18
N ILE A 230 -26.22 -1.72 -3.15
CA ILE A 230 -25.66 -2.67 -4.12
C ILE A 230 -24.32 -3.26 -3.69
N TRP A 231 -23.62 -2.63 -2.74
CA TRP A 231 -22.28 -3.03 -2.32
C TRP A 231 -22.15 -4.53 -2.00
N PRO A 232 -23.10 -5.18 -1.29
CA PRO A 232 -23.02 -6.61 -1.01
C PRO A 232 -23.03 -7.51 -2.26
N TYR A 233 -23.45 -6.98 -3.40
CA TYR A 233 -23.58 -7.69 -4.68
C TYR A 233 -22.49 -7.30 -5.68
N VAL A 234 -21.63 -6.34 -5.35
CA VAL A 234 -20.53 -5.93 -6.23
C VAL A 234 -19.45 -6.99 -6.21
N GLU A 235 -19.28 -7.70 -7.33
CA GLU A 235 -18.08 -8.51 -7.56
C GLU A 235 -16.98 -7.62 -8.15
N PRO A 236 -15.82 -7.46 -7.47
CA PRO A 236 -14.76 -6.59 -7.96
C PRO A 236 -14.23 -7.02 -9.33
N LEU A 237 -13.97 -6.04 -10.20
CA LEU A 237 -13.19 -6.24 -11.42
C LEU A 237 -11.75 -6.58 -11.03
N ARG A 238 -11.36 -7.84 -11.21
CA ARG A 238 -10.02 -8.35 -10.89
C ARG A 238 -9.13 -8.34 -12.14
N LEU A 239 -8.06 -7.55 -12.08
CA LEU A 239 -7.04 -7.49 -13.13
C LEU A 239 -5.83 -8.32 -12.72
N GLY A 240 -5.31 -9.10 -13.67
CA GLY A 240 -4.23 -10.05 -13.45
C GLY A 240 -2.96 -9.73 -14.25
N PRO A 241 -1.93 -10.59 -14.16
CA PRO A 241 -0.83 -10.59 -15.12
C PRO A 241 -1.39 -10.75 -16.55
N PRO A 242 -0.91 -10.01 -17.57
CA PRO A 242 0.37 -9.29 -17.69
C PRO A 242 0.35 -7.80 -17.29
N LEU A 243 -0.79 -7.24 -16.90
CA LEU A 243 -0.95 -5.79 -16.71
C LEU A 243 -0.36 -5.23 -15.41
N VAL A 244 0.09 -6.11 -14.52
CA VAL A 244 0.57 -5.78 -13.17
C VAL A 244 1.83 -6.57 -12.84
N SER A 245 2.70 -6.80 -13.83
CA SER A 245 3.94 -7.55 -13.64
C SER A 245 5.06 -6.71 -13.00
N SER A 246 4.82 -5.41 -12.83
CA SER A 246 5.69 -4.44 -12.18
C SER A 246 4.89 -3.33 -11.48
N SER A 247 5.57 -2.53 -10.66
CA SER A 247 5.00 -1.34 -10.01
C SER A 247 4.49 -0.30 -11.01
N VAL A 248 5.30 0.03 -12.02
CA VAL A 248 4.91 1.00 -13.07
C VAL A 248 3.72 0.51 -13.90
N GLU A 249 3.66 -0.78 -14.25
CA GLU A 249 2.52 -1.34 -14.99
C GLU A 249 1.25 -1.38 -14.13
N LEU A 250 1.37 -1.70 -12.84
CA LEU A 250 0.26 -1.58 -11.90
C LEU A 250 -0.32 -0.18 -11.93
N LEU A 251 0.52 0.85 -11.76
CA LEU A 251 0.06 2.24 -11.74
C LEU A 251 -0.50 2.69 -13.10
N ALA A 252 0.10 2.26 -14.21
CA ALA A 252 -0.37 2.57 -15.55
C ALA A 252 -1.76 1.96 -15.83
N THR A 253 -1.96 0.73 -15.36
CA THR A 253 -3.25 0.03 -15.43
C THR A 253 -4.27 0.70 -14.52
N ALA A 254 -3.89 1.05 -13.30
CA ALA A 254 -4.75 1.77 -12.38
C ALA A 254 -5.20 3.13 -12.94
N ALA A 255 -4.32 3.84 -13.65
CA ALA A 255 -4.63 5.13 -14.26
C ALA A 255 -5.73 5.07 -15.34
N GLN A 256 -6.12 3.88 -15.81
CA GLN A 256 -7.24 3.71 -16.74
C GLN A 256 -8.62 3.79 -16.06
N PHE A 257 -8.66 3.69 -14.73
CA PHE A 257 -9.90 3.61 -13.97
C PHE A 257 -10.18 4.91 -13.21
N PRO A 258 -11.46 5.23 -12.96
CA PRO A 258 -11.83 6.31 -12.06
C PRO A 258 -11.25 6.05 -10.65
N GLY A 259 -10.64 7.06 -10.03
CA GLY A 259 -9.97 6.91 -8.74
C GLY A 259 -10.90 6.46 -7.62
N TRP A 260 -12.18 6.83 -7.66
CA TRP A 260 -13.15 6.33 -6.68
C TRP A 260 -13.33 4.81 -6.77
N ALA A 261 -13.28 4.21 -7.97
CA ALA A 261 -13.49 2.77 -8.16
C ALA A 261 -12.28 1.96 -7.68
N LEU A 262 -11.07 2.53 -7.82
CA LEU A 262 -9.84 1.98 -7.25
C LEU A 262 -9.89 2.02 -5.72
N LYS A 263 -10.29 3.18 -5.17
CA LYS A 263 -10.33 3.45 -3.73
C LYS A 263 -11.35 2.58 -3.01
N THR A 264 -12.53 2.38 -3.59
CA THR A 264 -13.55 1.51 -2.97
C THR A 264 -13.24 0.03 -3.13
N GLY A 265 -12.31 -0.35 -4.01
CA GLY A 265 -12.01 -1.76 -4.31
C GLY A 265 -13.00 -2.39 -5.29
N VAL A 266 -13.77 -1.58 -6.03
CA VAL A 266 -14.53 -2.07 -7.21
C VAL A 266 -13.57 -2.59 -8.28
N VAL A 267 -12.39 -1.99 -8.39
CA VAL A 267 -11.28 -2.50 -9.20
C VAL A 267 -10.18 -3.00 -8.27
N THR A 268 -9.71 -4.22 -8.51
CA THR A 268 -8.63 -4.84 -7.75
C THR A 268 -7.61 -5.48 -8.68
N PHE A 269 -6.39 -5.60 -8.19
CA PHE A 269 -5.22 -6.06 -8.92
C PHE A 269 -4.64 -7.29 -8.23
N SER A 270 -4.24 -8.25 -9.03
CA SER A 270 -3.61 -9.50 -8.60
C SER A 270 -2.37 -9.75 -9.46
N TRP A 271 -1.25 -10.05 -8.83
CA TRP A 271 0.02 -10.30 -9.52
C TRP A 271 0.45 -11.76 -9.33
N ASP A 272 1.36 -12.22 -10.19
CA ASP A 272 1.82 -13.61 -10.18
C ASP A 272 2.66 -13.90 -8.91
N PRO A 273 2.30 -14.90 -8.09
CA PRO A 273 3.09 -15.27 -6.92
C PRO A 273 4.52 -15.73 -7.26
N ALA A 274 4.79 -16.09 -8.51
CA ALA A 274 6.12 -16.45 -9.01
C ALA A 274 6.99 -15.24 -9.40
N LEU A 275 6.49 -14.00 -9.32
CA LEU A 275 7.31 -12.81 -9.52
C LEU A 275 8.46 -12.76 -8.51
N ASP A 276 9.53 -12.06 -8.87
CA ASP A 276 10.61 -11.78 -7.93
C ASP A 276 10.05 -11.09 -6.68
N PRO A 277 10.39 -11.53 -5.45
CA PRO A 277 9.85 -10.97 -4.22
C PRO A 277 10.07 -9.47 -4.06
N LEU A 278 11.16 -8.90 -4.58
CA LEU A 278 11.38 -7.45 -4.54
C LEU A 278 10.41 -6.72 -5.46
N ILE A 279 10.11 -7.26 -6.64
CA ILE A 279 9.13 -6.67 -7.55
C ILE A 279 7.74 -6.72 -6.93
N GLN A 280 7.37 -7.86 -6.31
CA GLN A 280 6.12 -7.96 -5.55
C GLN A 280 6.05 -6.92 -4.43
N GLN A 281 7.16 -6.69 -3.73
CA GLN A 281 7.22 -5.70 -2.66
C GLN A 281 7.04 -4.27 -3.18
N LEU A 282 7.61 -3.91 -4.33
CA LEU A 282 7.38 -2.60 -4.97
C LEU A 282 5.91 -2.41 -5.34
N ILE A 283 5.30 -3.43 -5.96
CA ILE A 283 3.87 -3.45 -6.31
C ILE A 283 3.00 -3.26 -5.06
N ASN A 284 3.32 -3.95 -3.96
CA ASN A 284 2.59 -3.80 -2.69
C ASN A 284 2.69 -2.39 -2.13
N ILE A 285 3.88 -1.80 -2.15
CA ILE A 285 4.13 -0.46 -1.65
C ILE A 285 3.29 0.54 -2.45
N ASP A 286 3.35 0.50 -3.77
CA ASP A 286 2.54 1.40 -4.62
C ASP A 286 1.04 1.17 -4.43
N ALA A 287 0.59 -0.08 -4.31
CA ALA A 287 -0.80 -0.37 -4.02
C ALA A 287 -1.25 0.30 -2.71
N MET A 288 -0.42 0.28 -1.66
CA MET A 288 -0.73 0.95 -0.39
C MET A 288 -0.66 2.48 -0.50
N LEU A 289 0.39 3.03 -1.14
CA LEU A 289 0.59 4.47 -1.29
C LEU A 289 -0.56 5.15 -2.07
N TYR A 290 -1.05 4.48 -3.10
CA TYR A 290 -2.16 4.99 -3.94
C TYR A 290 -3.53 4.46 -3.51
N GLY A 291 -3.61 3.69 -2.42
CA GLY A 291 -4.87 3.22 -1.86
C GLY A 291 -5.62 2.22 -2.74
N LEU A 292 -4.90 1.48 -3.60
CA LEU A 292 -5.42 0.44 -4.47
C LEU A 292 -5.82 -0.80 -3.65
N ASN A 293 -6.55 -1.75 -4.25
CA ASN A 293 -6.94 -3.01 -3.59
C ASN A 293 -7.68 -2.83 -2.25
N GLY A 294 -8.38 -1.71 -2.08
CA GLY A 294 -9.08 -1.39 -0.83
C GLY A 294 -8.18 -0.91 0.32
N TYR A 295 -6.88 -0.67 0.09
CA TYR A 295 -5.99 -0.18 1.15
C TYR A 295 -6.45 1.16 1.72
N ILE A 296 -7.04 2.04 0.91
CA ILE A 296 -7.61 3.30 1.43
C ILE A 296 -8.85 3.08 2.31
N VAL A 297 -9.63 2.03 2.07
CA VAL A 297 -10.83 1.71 2.88
C VAL A 297 -10.39 1.44 4.32
N ALA A 298 -9.34 0.64 4.52
CA ALA A 298 -8.79 0.38 5.85
C ALA A 298 -8.33 1.67 6.56
N HIS A 299 -7.81 2.66 5.82
CA HIS A 299 -7.44 3.97 6.37
C HIS A 299 -8.68 4.80 6.75
N CYS A 300 -9.69 4.83 5.88
CA CYS A 300 -10.95 5.53 6.15
C CYS A 300 -11.70 4.93 7.34
N GLU A 301 -11.78 3.61 7.44
CA GLU A 301 -12.37 2.89 8.59
C GLU A 301 -11.64 3.23 9.89
N ALA A 302 -10.31 3.28 9.87
CA ALA A 302 -9.54 3.71 11.04
C ALA A 302 -9.89 5.15 11.45
N LEU A 303 -10.04 6.06 10.50
CA LEU A 303 -10.42 7.45 10.77
C LEU A 303 -11.86 7.60 11.31
N ILE A 304 -12.82 6.85 10.76
CA ILE A 304 -14.20 6.84 11.23
C ILE A 304 -14.25 6.35 12.67
N ASP A 305 -13.61 5.21 12.98
CA ASP A 305 -13.57 4.67 14.34
C ASP A 305 -12.94 5.65 15.34
N ILE A 306 -11.87 6.35 14.94
CA ILE A 306 -11.27 7.40 15.78
C ILE A 306 -12.27 8.51 16.08
N GLN A 307 -12.98 8.99 15.06
CA GLN A 307 -13.97 10.06 15.22
C GLN A 307 -15.13 9.64 16.12
N GLU A 308 -15.66 8.43 15.92
CA GLU A 308 -16.76 7.89 16.72
C GLU A 308 -16.36 7.73 18.19
N GLN A 309 -15.17 7.19 18.47
CA GLN A 309 -14.72 7.00 19.84
C GLN A 309 -14.40 8.32 20.55
N LEU A 310 -13.80 9.30 19.85
CA LEU A 310 -13.58 10.63 20.40
C LEU A 310 -14.91 11.33 20.75
N ALA A 311 -15.92 11.21 19.88
CA ALA A 311 -17.25 11.75 20.14
C ALA A 311 -17.92 11.10 21.37
N GLN A 312 -17.70 9.79 21.59
CA GLN A 312 -18.20 9.10 22.78
C GLN A 312 -17.51 9.58 24.06
N VAL A 313 -16.20 9.80 24.04
CA VAL A 313 -15.44 10.33 25.18
C VAL A 313 -15.94 11.73 25.55
N ASP A 314 -16.14 12.60 24.55
CA ASP A 314 -16.67 13.95 24.77
C ASP A 314 -18.09 13.92 25.36
N ALA A 315 -18.97 13.05 24.84
CA ALA A 315 -20.32 12.88 25.37
C ALA A 315 -20.32 12.38 26.84
N GLN A 316 -19.42 11.47 27.20
CA GLN A 316 -19.27 10.98 28.57
C GLN A 316 -18.75 12.07 29.52
N LEU A 317 -17.80 12.88 29.09
CA LEU A 317 -17.28 14.01 29.88
C LEU A 317 -18.37 15.06 30.15
N VAL A 318 -19.18 15.38 29.14
CA VAL A 318 -20.32 16.30 29.29
C VAL A 318 -21.39 15.73 30.23
N SER A 319 -21.72 14.44 30.10
CA SER A 319 -22.65 13.76 31.00
C SER A 319 -22.15 13.74 32.45
N THR A 320 -20.85 13.46 32.64
CA THR A 320 -20.23 13.45 33.98
C THR A 320 -20.22 14.85 34.59
N ALA A 321 -19.93 15.90 33.81
CA ALA A 321 -19.99 17.29 34.27
C ALA A 321 -21.42 17.73 34.65
N ALA A 322 -22.45 17.26 33.94
CA ALA A 322 -23.85 17.54 34.24
C ALA A 322 -24.32 16.88 35.55
N VAL A 323 -23.74 15.73 35.92
CA VAL A 323 -24.03 15.04 37.20
C VAL A 323 -23.39 15.76 38.39
N TYR A 324 -22.32 16.53 38.18
CA TYR A 324 -21.67 17.35 39.20
C TYR A 324 -22.19 18.79 39.28
N HIS A 325 -23.43 19.06 38.85
CA HIS A 325 -24.12 20.29 39.25
C HIS A 325 -24.32 20.30 40.78
N LEU A 326 -23.34 20.88 41.49
CA LEU A 326 -23.48 21.25 42.88
C LEU A 326 -24.69 22.17 43.04
N PRO A 327 -25.49 22.01 44.12
CA PRO A 327 -26.50 23.00 44.46
C PRO A 327 -25.83 24.37 44.68
N PRO A 328 -26.52 25.48 44.45
CA PRO A 328 -25.96 26.80 44.69
C PRO A 328 -25.67 26.95 46.19
N THR A 329 -24.41 26.79 46.59
CA THR A 329 -23.94 27.25 47.90
C THR A 329 -23.87 28.77 47.85
N LEU A 330 -24.78 29.39 48.60
CA LEU A 330 -24.77 30.80 48.96
C LEU A 330 -23.45 31.16 49.67
N ASP A 331 -23.00 32.38 49.37
CA ASP A 331 -21.95 33.14 50.05
C ASP A 331 -20.57 32.49 50.17
N GLU A 332 -19.67 32.84 49.24
CA GLU A 332 -18.28 33.12 49.59
C GLU A 332 -17.64 34.06 48.56
N THR A 333 -17.09 35.16 49.06
CA THR A 333 -16.41 36.25 48.36
C THR A 333 -15.18 35.79 47.57
N PRO A 334 -14.86 36.40 46.42
CA PRO A 334 -13.79 35.92 45.55
C PRO A 334 -12.42 36.46 46.00
N GLU A 335 -11.55 35.57 46.47
CA GLU A 335 -10.11 35.81 46.54
C GLU A 335 -9.47 35.22 45.28
N GLN A 336 -8.91 36.10 44.43
CA GLN A 336 -8.31 35.76 43.15
C GLN A 336 -6.91 35.16 43.34
N ASP A 337 -6.74 33.87 43.02
CA ASP A 337 -5.42 33.27 42.82
C ASP A 337 -5.10 33.21 41.30
N PRO A 338 -4.11 33.96 40.79
CA PRO A 338 -3.91 34.15 39.36
C PRO A 338 -3.13 33.03 38.65
N ASN A 339 -2.86 31.87 39.28
CA ASN A 339 -1.77 31.01 38.81
C ASN A 339 -2.09 29.57 38.39
N HIS A 340 -3.30 29.26 37.89
CA HIS A 340 -3.58 27.95 37.28
C HIS A 340 -4.44 28.04 36.01
N GLN A 341 -3.81 28.39 34.89
CA GLN A 341 -4.28 28.02 33.55
C GLN A 341 -3.20 27.22 32.81
N GLN A 342 -3.06 25.95 33.16
CA GLN A 342 -2.42 24.98 32.27
C GLN A 342 -3.43 24.58 31.19
N LYS A 343 -3.46 25.34 30.10
CA LYS A 343 -4.10 24.94 28.84
C LYS A 343 -3.50 23.60 28.40
N ARG A 344 -4.29 22.52 28.43
CA ARG A 344 -3.99 21.31 27.65
C ARG A 344 -3.99 21.72 26.19
N GLN A 345 -2.80 21.82 25.59
CA GLN A 345 -2.67 21.90 24.15
C GLN A 345 -3.04 20.53 23.58
N PRO A 346 -3.87 20.46 22.53
CA PRO A 346 -4.08 19.21 21.81
C PRO A 346 -2.73 18.73 21.28
N ALA A 347 -2.47 17.42 21.39
CA ALA A 347 -1.26 16.80 20.87
C ALA A 347 -1.16 17.13 19.37
N THR A 348 -0.23 18.03 19.02
CA THR A 348 0.17 18.25 17.63
C THR A 348 0.61 16.91 17.06
N GLY A 349 -0.07 16.47 16.01
CA GLY A 349 0.07 15.13 15.43
C GLY A 349 1.53 14.74 15.26
N GLN A 350 1.94 13.68 15.96
CA GLN A 350 3.25 13.07 15.75
C GLN A 350 3.32 12.60 14.30
N SER A 351 4.40 12.98 13.62
CA SER A 351 4.62 12.52 12.25
C SER A 351 4.95 11.03 12.27
N PHE A 352 4.73 10.32 11.18
CA PHE A 352 5.14 8.91 11.14
C PHE A 352 6.66 8.74 11.23
N ALA A 353 7.46 9.75 10.86
CA ALA A 353 8.89 9.73 11.18
C ALA A 353 9.13 9.63 12.69
N ASP A 354 8.25 10.20 13.52
CA ASP A 354 8.28 10.04 14.98
C ASP A 354 7.82 8.64 15.41
N LEU A 355 6.84 8.04 14.73
CA LEU A 355 6.42 6.65 14.94
C LEU A 355 7.54 5.65 14.62
N PHE A 356 8.21 5.84 13.46
CA PHE A 356 9.35 5.03 13.04
C PHE A 356 10.51 5.15 14.05
N ARG A 357 10.78 6.36 14.53
CA ARG A 357 11.77 6.61 15.61
C ARG A 357 11.35 5.99 16.94
N GLN A 358 10.07 5.98 17.29
CA GLN A 358 9.58 5.35 18.52
C GLN A 358 9.72 3.83 18.48
N LYS A 359 9.30 3.17 17.39
CA LYS A 359 9.44 1.71 17.22
C LYS A 359 10.88 1.23 17.14
N SER A 360 11.82 2.13 16.85
CA SER A 360 13.23 1.81 16.72
C SER A 360 14.08 2.24 17.94
N LYS A 361 13.44 2.68 19.03
CA LYS A 361 14.09 2.82 20.34
C LYS A 361 14.30 1.44 20.99
N PRO A 362 15.42 1.23 21.70
CA PRO A 362 15.75 -0.04 22.32
C PRO A 362 14.82 -0.45 23.45
#